data_AF-A0A1I0LU46-F1
#
_entry.id   AF-A0A1I0LU46-F1
#
_cell.length_a   1.000
_cell.length_b   1.000
_cell.length_c   1.000
_cell.angle_alpha   90.00
_cell.angle_beta   90.00
_cell.angle_gamma   90.00
#
_symmetry.space_group_name_H-M   'P 1'
#
loop_
_entity.id
_entity.type
_entity.pdbx_description
1 polymer ?
#
loop_
_entity_poly.entity_id
_entity_poly.type
_entity_poly.pdbx_seq_one_letter_code
_entity_poly.pdbx_strand_id
1 'polypeptide(L)'
;MTGMTTVTLNADGPHSSGYTLEVAQAVAEGMRVLNYATREGADGLESPADVASVAGEIRAAAERLDQLTRQLGEFLARHQAEGELRVTHGPYEGHPEQAVAAAQSSLDQALEAAKHLAHAWRAVHNTTSAISF
;
A
#
# COMPACT_ATOMS: atom_id res chain seq x y z
N MET A 1 13.85 14.47 -22.41
CA MET A 1 14.60 13.69 -21.41
C MET A 1 13.76 13.65 -20.15
N THR A 2 13.03 12.57 -19.91
CA THR A 2 12.32 12.37 -18.65
C THR A 2 13.38 12.03 -17.61
N GLY A 3 13.60 12.92 -16.64
CA GLY A 3 14.61 12.71 -15.60
C GLY A 3 14.29 11.44 -14.81
N MET A 4 15.31 10.61 -14.60
CA MET A 4 15.21 9.44 -13.74
C MET A 4 15.08 9.94 -12.30
N THR A 5 13.87 9.95 -11.77
CA THR A 5 13.62 10.30 -10.38
C THR A 5 13.95 9.10 -9.50
N THR A 6 15.07 9.19 -8.78
CA THR A 6 15.45 8.16 -7.79
C THR A 6 14.78 8.46 -6.46
N VAL A 7 13.89 7.58 -6.01
CA VAL A 7 13.37 7.59 -4.64
C VAL A 7 14.17 6.59 -3.81
N THR A 8 14.78 7.07 -2.73
CA THR A 8 15.49 6.21 -1.77
C THR A 8 14.51 5.77 -0.67
N LEU A 9 14.17 4.48 -0.63
CA LEU A 9 13.37 3.91 0.44
C LEU A 9 14.23 3.73 1.69
N ASN A 10 13.95 4.50 2.74
CA ASN A 10 14.64 4.45 4.02
C ASN A 10 13.61 4.54 5.15
N ALA A 11 13.52 3.50 5.97
CA ALA A 11 12.61 3.46 7.12
C ALA A 11 12.95 4.54 8.16
N ASP A 12 14.23 4.93 8.26
CA ASP A 12 14.72 6.02 9.13
C ASP A 12 14.87 7.34 8.34
N GLY A 13 14.15 7.47 7.23
CA GLY A 13 14.17 8.63 6.36
C GLY A 13 13.61 9.90 7.01
N PRO A 14 13.51 11.01 6.27
CA PRO A 14 13.16 12.33 6.81
C PRO A 14 11.72 12.45 7.37
N HIS A 15 10.85 11.44 7.18
CA HIS A 15 9.44 11.41 7.63
C HIS A 15 8.63 12.69 7.35
N SER A 16 9.03 13.48 6.35
CA SER A 16 8.31 14.67 5.94
C SER A 16 7.06 14.31 5.14
N SER A 17 6.09 15.22 5.05
CA SER A 17 4.89 15.02 4.22
C SER A 17 5.24 14.79 2.75
N GLY A 18 6.22 15.54 2.22
CA GLY A 18 6.74 15.37 0.86
C GLY A 18 7.34 13.98 0.66
N TYR A 19 8.23 13.54 1.55
CA TYR A 19 8.83 12.21 1.48
C TYR A 19 7.79 11.08 1.59
N THR A 20 6.80 11.24 2.48
CA THR A 20 5.71 10.28 2.64
C THR A 20 4.91 10.11 1.35
N LEU A 21 4.62 11.21 0.64
CA LEU A 21 3.94 11.18 -0.65
C LEU A 21 4.82 10.55 -1.75
N GLU A 22 6.10 10.89 -1.81
CA GLU A 22 7.06 10.31 -2.76
C GLU A 22 7.16 8.79 -2.59
N VAL A 23 7.22 8.30 -1.34
CA VAL A 23 7.22 6.86 -1.04
C VAL A 23 5.90 6.20 -1.47
N ALA A 24 4.75 6.83 -1.21
CA ALA A 24 3.46 6.30 -1.65
C ALA A 24 3.36 6.21 -3.19
N GLN A 25 3.88 7.20 -3.91
CA GLN A 25 3.99 7.17 -5.37
C GLN A 25 4.93 6.06 -5.85
N ALA A 26 6.06 5.86 -5.17
CA ALA A 26 6.99 4.79 -5.48
C ALA A 26 6.38 3.39 -5.31
N VAL A 27 5.44 3.19 -4.36
CA VAL A 27 4.68 1.93 -4.25
C VAL A 27 3.84 1.67 -5.51
N ALA A 28 3.10 2.68 -5.99
CA ALA A 28 2.28 2.55 -7.19
C ALA A 28 3.13 2.28 -8.44
N GLU A 29 4.24 3.01 -8.59
CA GLU A 29 5.19 2.81 -9.69
C GLU A 29 5.92 1.46 -9.60
N GLY A 30 6.21 0.97 -8.39
CA GLY A 30 6.75 -0.36 -8.16
C GLY A 30 5.82 -1.45 -8.70
N MET A 31 4.52 -1.35 -8.44
CA MET A 31 3.53 -2.27 -9.01
C MET A 31 3.48 -2.19 -10.54
N ARG A 32 3.60 -0.99 -11.11
CA ARG A 32 3.69 -0.81 -12.56
C ARG A 32 4.92 -1.53 -13.12
N VAL A 33 6.10 -1.33 -12.51
CA VAL A 33 7.35 -1.99 -12.92
C VAL A 33 7.23 -3.51 -12.82
N LEU A 34 6.66 -4.04 -11.74
CA LEU A 34 6.40 -5.48 -11.59
C LEU A 34 5.54 -6.01 -12.75
N ASN A 35 4.43 -5.34 -13.07
CA ASN A 35 3.58 -5.74 -14.19
C ASN A 35 4.31 -5.77 -15.55
N TYR A 36 5.25 -4.85 -15.78
CA TYR A 36 6.07 -4.84 -17.00
C TYR A 36 7.13 -5.94 -16.99
N ALA A 37 7.72 -6.25 -15.83
CA ALA A 37 8.71 -7.31 -15.69
C ALA A 37 8.10 -8.71 -15.85
N THR A 38 6.84 -8.90 -15.43
CA THR A 38 6.15 -10.20 -15.46
C THR A 38 5.19 -10.37 -16.64
N ARG A 39 5.23 -9.48 -17.64
CA ARG A 39 4.37 -9.60 -18.84
C ARG A 39 4.83 -10.76 -19.73
N GLU A 40 3.94 -11.24 -20.60
CA GLU A 40 4.28 -12.24 -21.62
C GLU A 40 5.46 -11.76 -22.50
N GLY A 41 6.46 -12.62 -22.68
CA GLY A 41 7.68 -12.32 -23.44
C GLY A 41 8.69 -11.43 -22.73
N ALA A 42 8.53 -11.15 -21.43
CA ALA A 42 9.59 -10.58 -20.60
C ALA A 42 10.37 -11.68 -19.86
N ASP A 43 11.65 -11.42 -19.61
CA ASP A 43 12.56 -12.34 -18.90
C ASP A 43 12.56 -12.12 -17.37
N GLY A 44 11.52 -11.48 -16.82
CA GLY A 44 11.47 -11.12 -15.39
C GLY A 44 11.17 -12.27 -14.44
N LEU A 45 10.86 -13.47 -14.96
CA LEU A 45 10.64 -14.70 -14.21
C LEU A 45 11.32 -15.85 -14.96
N GLU A 46 12.22 -16.57 -14.31
CA GLU A 46 13.00 -17.68 -14.91
C GLU A 46 12.45 -19.05 -14.49
N SER A 47 11.74 -19.11 -13.35
CA SER A 47 11.25 -20.34 -12.73
C SER A 47 9.96 -20.14 -11.91
N PRO A 48 9.24 -21.23 -11.56
CA PRO A 48 8.13 -21.17 -10.61
C PRO A 48 8.55 -20.65 -9.22
N ALA A 49 9.80 -20.86 -8.82
CA ALA A 49 10.33 -20.37 -7.55
C ALA A 49 10.37 -18.82 -7.51
N ASP A 50 10.52 -18.16 -8.66
CA ASP A 50 10.45 -16.70 -8.74
C ASP A 50 9.03 -16.20 -8.45
N VAL A 51 8.00 -16.93 -8.92
CA VAL A 51 6.61 -16.62 -8.60
C VAL A 51 6.34 -16.77 -7.11
N ALA A 52 6.87 -17.82 -6.48
CA ALA A 52 6.78 -17.99 -5.02
C ALA A 52 7.45 -16.82 -4.29
N SER A 53 8.62 -16.38 -4.76
CA SER A 53 9.37 -15.26 -4.16
C SER A 53 8.59 -13.94 -4.27
N VAL A 54 8.10 -13.61 -5.47
CA VAL A 54 7.24 -12.42 -5.69
C VAL A 54 5.98 -12.49 -4.83
N ALA A 55 5.30 -13.65 -4.79
CA ALA A 55 4.11 -13.83 -3.96
C ALA A 55 4.40 -13.63 -2.46
N GLY A 56 5.58 -14.05 -2.00
CA GLY A 56 6.06 -13.82 -0.64
C GLY A 56 6.18 -12.34 -0.30
N GLU A 57 6.76 -11.54 -1.20
CA GLU A 57 6.92 -10.10 -1.03
C GLU A 57 5.59 -9.35 -1.08
N ILE A 58 4.69 -9.70 -2.02
CA ILE A 58 3.37 -9.07 -2.09
C ILE A 58 2.52 -9.41 -0.86
N ARG A 59 2.59 -10.64 -0.35
CA ARG A 59 1.99 -11.01 0.94
C ARG A 59 2.52 -10.12 2.06
N ALA A 60 3.84 -9.95 2.15
CA ALA A 60 4.47 -9.15 3.19
C ALA A 60 4.10 -7.65 3.06
N ALA A 61 3.93 -7.14 1.84
CA ALA A 61 3.41 -5.79 1.60
C ALA A 61 1.96 -5.65 2.10
N ALA A 62 1.10 -6.62 1.80
CA ALA A 62 -0.29 -6.64 2.26
C ALA A 62 -0.39 -6.70 3.80
N GLU A 63 0.48 -7.48 4.47
CA GLU A 63 0.55 -7.53 5.94
C GLU A 63 0.97 -6.18 6.55
N ARG A 64 1.82 -5.40 5.88
CA ARG A 64 2.24 -4.06 6.34
C ARG A 64 1.18 -2.98 6.16
N LEU A 65 0.16 -3.21 5.32
CA LEU A 65 -0.96 -2.26 5.16
C LEU A 65 -1.78 -2.11 6.45
N ASP A 66 -1.78 -3.12 7.33
CA ASP A 66 -2.45 -3.01 8.64
C ASP A 66 -1.89 -1.85 9.46
N GLN A 67 -0.57 -1.81 9.61
CA GLN A 67 0.08 -0.73 10.33
C GLN A 67 -0.18 0.63 9.66
N LEU A 68 -0.07 0.71 8.33
CA LEU A 68 -0.25 1.96 7.59
C LEU A 68 -1.68 2.52 7.76
N THR A 69 -2.71 1.68 7.55
CA THR A 69 -4.12 2.11 7.65
C THR A 69 -4.46 2.62 9.04
N ARG A 70 -3.97 1.96 10.09
CA ARG A 70 -4.11 2.41 11.49
C ARG A 70 -3.46 3.77 11.72
N GLN A 71 -2.22 3.95 11.28
CA GLN A 71 -1.50 5.22 11.45
C GLN A 71 -2.20 6.39 10.75
N LEU A 72 -2.75 6.17 9.55
CA LEU A 72 -3.53 7.19 8.84
C LEU A 72 -4.84 7.54 9.57
N GLY A 73 -5.52 6.53 10.13
CA GLY A 73 -6.74 6.74 10.93
C GLY A 73 -6.47 7.51 12.21
N GLU A 74 -5.39 7.17 12.92
CA GLU A 74 -4.93 7.86 14.13
C GLU A 74 -4.55 9.32 13.85
N PHE A 75 -3.90 9.59 12.72
CA PHE A 75 -3.57 10.95 12.30
C PHE A 75 -4.84 11.81 12.15
N LEU A 76 -5.85 11.31 11.43
CA LEU A 76 -7.11 12.03 11.22
C LEU A 76 -7.88 12.24 12.53
N ALA A 77 -7.96 11.20 13.37
CA ALA A 77 -8.62 11.27 14.67
C ALA A 77 -7.99 12.32 15.59
N ARG A 78 -6.65 12.39 15.63
CA ARG A 78 -5.92 13.37 16.43
C ARG A 78 -6.25 14.81 16.00
N HIS A 79 -6.13 15.12 14.71
CA HIS A 79 -6.42 16.46 14.20
C HIS A 79 -7.89 16.85 14.36
N GLN A 80 -8.81 15.87 14.31
CA GLN A 80 -10.22 16.11 14.63
C GLN A 80 -10.43 16.49 16.10
N ALA A 81 -9.80 15.75 17.01
CA ALA A 81 -9.87 16.02 18.45
C ALA A 81 -9.26 17.37 18.84
N GLU A 82 -8.24 17.82 18.10
CA GLU A 82 -7.59 19.13 18.25
C GLU A 82 -8.42 20.28 17.63
N GLY A 83 -9.50 19.98 16.90
CA GLY A 83 -10.36 20.98 16.24
C GLY A 83 -9.71 21.65 15.03
N GLU A 84 -8.67 21.03 14.46
CA GLU A 84 -7.87 21.60 13.36
C GLU A 84 -8.47 21.32 11.98
N LEU A 85 -9.40 20.38 11.88
CA LEU A 85 -10.00 19.97 10.62
C LEU A 85 -11.14 20.90 10.20
N ARG A 86 -11.13 21.23 8.90
CA ARG A 86 -12.24 21.90 8.21
C ARG A 86 -12.58 21.12 6.95
N VAL A 87 -13.86 20.78 6.78
CA VAL A 87 -14.37 20.16 5.55
C VAL A 87 -14.97 21.26 4.69
N THR A 88 -14.30 21.60 3.60
CA THR A 88 -14.65 22.73 2.74
C THR A 88 -15.56 22.38 1.57
N HIS A 89 -15.79 21.08 1.32
CA HIS A 89 -16.64 20.60 0.24
C HIS A 89 -17.07 19.15 0.45
N GLY A 90 -18.08 18.72 -0.31
CA GLY A 90 -18.50 17.33 -0.40
C GLY A 90 -19.59 16.94 0.60
N PRO A 91 -19.86 15.62 0.76
CA PRO A 91 -21.03 15.14 1.49
C PRO A 91 -21.03 15.44 3.00
N TYR A 92 -19.89 15.84 3.55
CA TYR A 92 -19.70 16.16 4.98
C TYR A 92 -19.27 17.62 5.20
N GLU A 93 -19.60 18.52 4.27
CA GLU A 93 -19.26 19.95 4.38
C GLU A 93 -19.71 20.52 5.74
N GLY A 94 -18.79 21.21 6.43
CA GLY A 94 -19.05 21.74 7.77
C GLY A 94 -19.06 20.72 8.91
N HIS A 95 -18.90 19.41 8.62
CA HIS A 95 -19.01 18.30 9.57
C HIS A 95 -17.72 17.43 9.62
N PRO A 96 -16.59 17.96 10.14
CA PRO A 96 -15.32 17.24 10.20
C PRO A 96 -15.38 15.92 10.98
N GLU A 97 -16.22 15.83 12.01
CA GLU A 97 -16.45 14.60 12.78
C GLU A 97 -17.06 13.49 11.92
N GLN A 98 -18.02 13.82 11.05
CA GLN A 98 -18.65 12.86 10.15
C GLN A 98 -17.69 12.41 9.05
N ALA A 99 -16.88 13.35 8.53
CA ALA A 99 -15.87 13.05 7.53
C ALA A 99 -14.79 12.09 8.07
N VAL A 100 -14.31 12.31 9.31
CA VAL A 100 -13.32 11.42 9.93
C VAL A 100 -13.92 10.05 10.25
N ALA A 101 -15.14 9.96 10.75
CA ALA A 101 -15.82 8.69 10.97
C ALA A 101 -15.98 7.89 9.65
N ALA A 102 -16.33 8.56 8.56
CA ALA A 102 -16.43 7.93 7.24
C ALA A 102 -15.07 7.45 6.70
N ALA A 103 -14.03 8.26 6.89
CA ALA A 103 -12.66 7.88 6.54
C ALA A 103 -12.17 6.67 7.34
N GLN A 104 -12.43 6.64 8.66
CA GLN A 104 -12.11 5.49 9.52
C GLN A 104 -12.81 4.22 9.06
N SER A 105 -14.12 4.27 8.79
CA SER A 105 -14.86 3.13 8.23
C SER A 105 -14.28 2.63 6.91
N SER A 106 -13.76 3.54 6.08
CA SER A 106 -13.13 3.18 4.80
C SER A 106 -11.74 2.56 5.01
N LEU A 107 -10.97 3.02 6.00
CA LEU A 107 -9.69 2.44 6.39
C LEU A 107 -9.87 1.05 7.00
N ASP A 108 -10.90 0.83 7.80
CA ASP A 108 -11.26 -0.50 8.34
C ASP A 108 -11.59 -1.48 7.21
N GLN A 109 -12.34 -1.03 6.19
CA GLN A 109 -12.61 -1.84 5.00
C GLN A 109 -11.32 -2.15 4.22
N ALA A 110 -10.43 -1.18 4.07
CA ALA A 110 -9.13 -1.39 3.43
C ALA A 110 -8.26 -2.39 4.21
N LEU A 111 -8.30 -2.35 5.54
CA LEU A 111 -7.62 -3.31 6.41
C LEU A 111 -8.12 -4.73 6.20
N GLU A 112 -9.44 -4.95 6.20
CA GLU A 112 -10.01 -6.27 5.95
C GLU A 112 -9.67 -6.78 4.54
N ALA A 113 -9.71 -5.90 3.54
CA ALA A 113 -9.27 -6.24 2.18
C ALA A 113 -7.78 -6.63 2.13
N ALA A 114 -6.91 -5.92 2.85
CA ALA A 114 -5.49 -6.26 2.95
C ALA A 114 -5.24 -7.62 3.60
N LYS A 115 -6.02 -7.99 4.63
CA LYS A 115 -5.95 -9.33 5.25
C LYS A 115 -6.35 -10.43 4.27
N HIS A 116 -7.44 -10.23 3.52
CA HIS A 116 -7.85 -11.16 2.46
C HIS A 116 -6.78 -11.28 1.36
N LEU A 117 -6.18 -10.15 0.96
CA LEU A 117 -5.10 -10.12 -0.01
C LEU A 117 -3.89 -10.92 0.47
N ALA A 118 -3.45 -10.71 1.71
CA ALA A 118 -2.34 -11.45 2.31
C ALA A 118 -2.62 -12.97 2.35
N HIS A 119 -3.86 -13.37 2.67
CA HIS A 119 -4.26 -14.78 2.65
C HIS A 119 -4.19 -15.38 1.24
N ALA A 120 -4.72 -14.67 0.24
CA ALA A 120 -4.67 -15.11 -1.16
C ALA A 120 -3.22 -15.27 -1.66
N TRP A 121 -2.35 -14.29 -1.39
CA TRP A 121 -0.94 -14.37 -1.79
C TRP A 121 -0.15 -15.46 -1.05
N ARG A 122 -0.51 -15.75 0.21
CA ARG A 122 0.04 -16.92 0.91
C ARG A 122 -0.34 -18.23 0.21
N ALA A 123 -1.57 -18.35 -0.27
CA ALA A 123 -2.00 -19.52 -1.02
C ALA A 123 -1.24 -19.66 -2.36
N VAL A 124 -1.00 -18.55 -3.06
CA VAL A 124 -0.16 -18.51 -4.27
C VAL A 124 1.25 -19.01 -3.94
N HIS A 125 1.91 -18.40 -2.96
CA HIS A 125 3.26 -18.77 -2.53
C HIS A 125 3.36 -20.27 -2.20
N ASN A 126 2.45 -20.79 -1.37
CA ASN A 126 2.46 -22.19 -0.97
C ASN A 126 2.28 -23.12 -2.18
N THR A 127 1.37 -22.79 -3.09
CA THR A 127 1.09 -23.62 -4.26
C THR A 127 2.26 -23.62 -5.24
N THR A 128 2.84 -22.45 -5.53
CA THR A 128 3.93 -22.33 -6.50
C THR A 128 5.25 -22.85 -5.96
N SER A 129 5.50 -22.75 -4.65
CA SER A 129 6.68 -23.34 -4.00
C SER A 129 6.75 -24.86 -4.13
N ALA A 130 5.61 -25.53 -4.37
CA ALA A 130 5.53 -26.96 -4.56
C ALA A 130 5.68 -27.41 -6.03
N ILE A 131 5.84 -26.47 -6.97
CA ILE A 131 6.00 -26.75 -8.40
C ILE A 131 7.50 -26.88 -8.73
N SER A 132 7.90 -28.02 -9.27
CA SER A 132 9.25 -28.26 -9.83
C SER A 132 9.17 -28.65 -11.30
N PHE A 133 10.15 -28.23 -12.10
CA PHE A 133 10.38 -28.70 -13.48
C PHE A 133 11.66 -29.54 -13.55
#